data_AF-A0A158IV48-F1
#
_entry.id   AF-A0A158IV48-F1
#
_cell.length_a   1.000
_cell.length_b   1.000
_cell.length_c   1.000
_cell.angle_alpha   90.00
_cell.angle_beta   90.00
_cell.angle_gamma   90.00
#
_symmetry.space_group_name_H-M   'P 1'
#
loop_
_entity.id
_entity.type
_entity.pdbx_description
1 polymer ?
#
loop_
_entity_poly.entity_id
_entity_poly.type
_entity_poly.pdbx_seq_one_letter_code
_entity_poly.pdbx_strand_id
1 'polypeptide(L)'
;MRRCNLKEGDKATSGATVLEGIDSDTPHGVPLAFIGATLHCPACKSLGVLAGVGPRWPDTSMGKELALDGDMCVCKCTPSPRVIASQYDMYEDLESHDLESMGYTPSGIPLLYYHDEQITLRDRRTRRILADVDYRVKDGSSVIASGKTDAKGRTERVKTDNKQNFVIEIFQT
;
A
#
# COMPACT_ATOMS: atom_id res chain seq x y z
N MET A 1 2.89 -2.05 14.65
CA MET A 1 2.31 -0.77 14.22
C MET A 1 0.92 -0.75 14.79
N ARG A 2 0.65 0.22 15.68
CA ARG A 2 -0.63 0.33 16.37
C ARG A 2 -1.44 1.50 15.83
N ARG A 3 -2.72 1.28 15.54
CA ARG A 3 -3.67 2.33 15.14
C ARG A 3 -4.95 2.18 15.96
N CYS A 4 -5.40 3.27 16.56
CA CYS A 4 -6.61 3.26 17.38
C CYS A 4 -7.85 3.31 16.50
N ASN A 5 -8.93 2.64 16.90
CA ASN A 5 -10.20 2.72 16.20
C ASN A 5 -10.77 4.14 16.29
N LEU A 6 -11.33 4.63 15.19
CA LEU A 6 -12.08 5.88 15.17
C LEU A 6 -13.49 5.65 15.71
N LYS A 7 -14.11 6.71 16.22
CA LYS A 7 -15.48 6.70 16.71
C LYS A 7 -16.27 7.91 16.21
N GLU A 8 -17.58 7.85 16.35
CA GLU A 8 -18.44 9.01 16.10
C GLU A 8 -17.94 10.23 16.89
N GLY A 9 -17.91 11.40 16.25
CA GLY A 9 -17.40 12.64 16.84
C GLY A 9 -15.89 12.88 16.68
N ASP A 10 -15.10 11.88 16.27
CA ASP A 10 -13.68 12.09 15.96
C ASP A 10 -13.49 13.11 14.85
N LYS A 11 -12.35 13.81 14.92
CA LYS A 11 -12.08 14.99 14.09
C LYS A 11 -10.94 14.76 13.12
N ALA A 12 -11.14 15.27 11.91
CA ALA A 12 -10.07 15.39 10.94
C ALA A 12 -9.21 16.63 11.16
N THR A 13 -8.02 16.67 10.57
CA THR A 13 -7.12 17.82 10.58
C THR A 13 -7.74 19.12 10.04
N SER A 14 -8.80 19.02 9.23
CA SER A 14 -9.61 20.15 8.75
C SER A 14 -10.74 20.58 9.70
N GLY A 15 -10.90 19.89 10.83
CA GLY A 15 -12.05 20.01 11.73
C GLY A 15 -13.28 19.21 11.27
N ALA A 16 -13.20 18.41 10.20
CA ALA A 16 -14.31 17.56 9.79
C ALA A 16 -14.68 16.57 10.90
N THR A 17 -15.95 16.34 11.15
CA THR A 17 -16.41 15.48 12.26
C THR A 17 -17.12 14.25 11.70
N VAL A 18 -16.75 13.06 12.21
CA VAL A 18 -17.42 11.78 11.90
C VAL A 18 -18.83 11.80 12.47
N LEU A 19 -19.83 11.46 11.65
CA LEU A 19 -21.26 11.54 11.99
C LEU A 19 -21.94 10.18 12.16
N GLU A 20 -21.29 9.11 11.75
CA GLU A 20 -21.88 7.77 11.79
C GLU A 20 -20.93 6.79 12.47
N GLY A 21 -21.52 5.85 13.20
CA GLY A 21 -20.84 4.69 13.73
C GLY A 21 -21.72 3.44 13.70
N ILE A 22 -21.26 2.39 14.36
CA ILE A 22 -21.94 1.10 14.46
C ILE A 22 -22.73 1.08 15.78
N ASP A 23 -24.06 1.24 15.71
CA ASP A 23 -24.92 1.39 16.90
C ASP A 23 -24.80 0.27 17.94
N SER A 24 -24.45 -0.94 17.51
CA SER A 24 -24.28 -2.10 18.40
C SER A 24 -22.84 -2.27 18.91
N ASP A 25 -21.90 -1.43 18.48
CA ASP A 25 -20.49 -1.49 18.86
C ASP A 25 -20.07 -0.14 19.45
N THR A 26 -20.42 0.04 20.73
CA THR A 26 -20.31 1.31 21.45
C THR A 26 -19.39 1.22 22.68
N PRO A 27 -18.07 1.02 22.52
CA PRO A 27 -17.13 1.15 23.62
C PRO A 27 -17.32 2.49 24.34
N HIS A 28 -17.49 2.44 25.66
CA HIS A 28 -17.76 3.62 26.49
C HIS A 28 -18.98 4.47 26.05
N GLY A 29 -19.95 3.84 25.38
CA GLY A 29 -21.21 4.48 24.98
C GLY A 29 -21.11 5.34 23.72
N VAL A 30 -20.00 5.31 22.98
CA VAL A 30 -19.86 6.01 21.70
C VAL A 30 -19.64 4.99 20.57
N PRO A 31 -20.45 5.01 19.51
CA PRO A 31 -20.31 4.10 18.38
C PRO A 31 -18.93 4.18 17.71
N LEU A 32 -18.30 3.03 17.43
CA LEU A 32 -17.11 2.97 16.58
C LEU A 32 -17.47 3.37 15.14
N ALA A 33 -16.58 4.11 14.50
CA ALA A 33 -16.72 4.53 13.11
C ALA A 33 -16.29 3.41 12.17
N PHE A 34 -16.82 3.44 10.95
CA PHE A 34 -16.55 2.44 9.93
C PHE A 34 -16.13 3.09 8.61
N ILE A 35 -15.43 2.34 7.76
CA ILE A 35 -15.10 2.77 6.42
C ILE A 35 -16.39 3.00 5.62
N GLY A 36 -16.53 4.17 5.03
CA GLY A 36 -17.75 4.62 4.39
C GLY A 36 -18.62 5.54 5.24
N ALA A 37 -18.31 5.71 6.54
CA ALA A 37 -19.04 6.64 7.41
C ALA A 37 -18.96 8.08 6.90
N THR A 38 -20.06 8.81 7.05
CA THR A 38 -20.18 10.21 6.63
C THR A 38 -19.44 11.13 7.60
N LEU A 39 -18.76 12.14 7.06
CA LEU A 39 -18.23 13.26 7.83
C LEU A 39 -18.80 14.59 7.33
N HIS A 40 -18.97 15.56 8.20
CA HIS A 40 -19.19 16.95 7.78
C HIS A 40 -17.90 17.76 7.93
N CYS A 41 -17.42 18.34 6.83
CA CYS A 41 -16.20 19.14 6.80
C CYS A 41 -16.52 20.65 6.83
N PRO A 42 -16.19 21.37 7.92
CA PRO A 42 -16.48 22.80 8.01
C PRO A 42 -15.57 23.65 7.09
N ALA A 43 -14.37 23.16 6.76
CA ALA A 43 -13.41 23.89 5.94
C ALA A 43 -13.89 24.07 4.48
N CYS A 44 -14.40 23.00 3.87
CA CYS A 44 -14.93 23.04 2.50
C CYS A 44 -16.46 22.99 2.42
N LYS A 45 -17.16 22.98 3.56
CA LYS A 45 -18.62 23.00 3.69
C LYS A 45 -19.29 21.89 2.87
N SER A 46 -18.74 20.69 2.95
CA SER A 46 -19.29 19.52 2.25
C SER A 46 -19.31 18.30 3.16
N LEU A 47 -20.20 17.37 2.82
CA LEU A 47 -20.09 16.01 3.33
C LEU A 47 -18.90 15.33 2.65
N GLY A 48 -18.17 14.54 3.44
CA GLY A 48 -17.14 13.63 2.97
C GLY A 48 -17.42 12.22 3.44
N VAL A 49 -16.59 11.29 2.98
CA VAL A 49 -16.68 9.87 3.34
C VAL A 49 -15.36 9.44 3.97
N LEU A 50 -15.44 8.60 5.01
CA LEU A 50 -14.29 8.04 5.68
C LEU A 50 -13.69 6.92 4.83
N ALA A 51 -12.46 7.10 4.35
CA ALA A 51 -11.77 6.12 3.53
C ALA A 51 -10.55 5.55 4.27
N GLY A 52 -10.46 4.22 4.27
CA GLY A 52 -9.39 3.50 4.93
C GLY A 52 -8.07 3.65 4.20
N VAL A 53 -6.99 3.98 4.91
CA VAL A 53 -5.63 4.09 4.37
C VAL A 53 -4.66 3.21 5.13
N GLY A 54 -3.75 2.56 4.41
CA GLY A 54 -2.70 1.73 5.03
C GLY A 54 -3.18 0.36 5.48
N PRO A 55 -2.28 -0.43 6.10
CA PRO A 55 -2.54 -1.80 6.49
C PRO A 55 -3.55 -1.88 7.65
N ARG A 56 -4.26 -3.00 7.71
CA ARG A 56 -5.30 -3.33 8.71
C ARG A 56 -5.63 -4.82 8.66
N TRP A 57 -6.25 -5.34 9.70
CA TRP A 57 -6.82 -6.68 9.67
C TRP A 57 -8.09 -6.73 8.81
N PRO A 58 -8.39 -7.86 8.13
CA PRO A 58 -9.59 -8.00 7.29
C PRO A 58 -10.88 -8.21 8.11
N ASP A 59 -10.89 -7.77 9.37
CA ASP A 59 -11.99 -7.99 10.31
C ASP A 59 -13.09 -6.96 10.13
N THR A 60 -14.32 -7.37 10.46
CA THR A 60 -15.49 -6.48 10.40
C THR A 60 -16.30 -6.59 11.69
N SER A 61 -16.91 -5.48 12.08
CA SER A 61 -17.93 -5.44 13.13
C SER A 61 -19.27 -5.24 12.45
N MET A 62 -20.21 -6.17 12.65
CA MET A 62 -21.53 -6.14 11.99
C MET A 62 -21.49 -5.98 10.46
N GLY A 63 -20.49 -6.59 9.81
CA GLY A 63 -20.30 -6.51 8.36
C GLY A 63 -19.74 -5.16 7.87
N LYS A 64 -19.32 -4.29 8.78
CA LYS A 64 -18.66 -3.01 8.49
C LYS A 64 -17.20 -3.07 8.94
N GLU A 65 -16.30 -2.64 8.05
CA GLU A 65 -14.88 -2.52 8.35
C GLU A 65 -14.65 -1.31 9.28
N LEU A 66 -13.93 -1.51 10.38
CA LEU A 66 -13.68 -0.45 11.35
C LEU A 66 -12.70 0.58 10.78
N ALA A 67 -12.95 1.86 11.08
CA ALA A 67 -12.05 2.93 10.68
C ALA A 67 -10.95 3.13 11.73
N LEU A 68 -9.75 3.51 11.29
CA LEU A 68 -8.55 3.57 12.11
C LEU A 68 -7.89 4.95 12.06
N ASP A 69 -7.17 5.31 13.12
CA ASP A 69 -6.41 6.55 13.24
C ASP A 69 -5.54 6.80 12.00
N GLY A 70 -5.62 8.01 11.44
CA GLY A 70 -4.90 8.39 10.23
C GLY A 70 -5.63 8.08 8.91
N ASP A 71 -6.81 7.46 8.95
CA ASP A 71 -7.72 7.33 7.80
C ASP A 71 -8.17 8.70 7.26
N MET A 72 -8.73 8.73 6.06
CA MET A 72 -8.94 9.97 5.33
C MET A 72 -10.41 10.40 5.28
N CYS A 73 -10.63 11.69 5.47
CA CYS A 73 -11.89 12.35 5.11
C CYS A 73 -11.85 12.74 3.62
N VAL A 74 -12.50 11.95 2.77
CA VAL A 74 -12.63 12.22 1.34
C VAL A 74 -13.73 13.26 1.14
N CYS A 75 -13.36 14.53 1.26
CA CYS A 75 -14.17 15.71 0.99
C CYS A 75 -13.52 16.58 -0.11
N LYS A 76 -13.98 17.82 -0.29
CA LYS A 76 -13.44 18.76 -1.30
C LYS A 76 -12.09 19.42 -0.93
N CYS A 77 -11.50 19.07 0.20
CA CYS A 77 -10.20 19.61 0.62
C CYS A 77 -9.04 18.89 -0.11
N THR A 78 -7.99 19.65 -0.44
CA THR A 78 -6.74 19.13 -1.01
C THR A 78 -5.54 19.61 -0.18
N PRO A 79 -4.71 18.70 0.36
CA PRO A 79 -4.89 17.24 0.38
C PRO A 79 -6.11 16.83 1.23
N SER A 80 -6.63 15.60 1.02
CA SER A 80 -7.70 15.06 1.86
C SER A 80 -7.26 15.02 3.34
N PRO A 81 -8.05 15.57 4.27
CA PRO A 81 -7.72 15.61 5.70
C PRO A 81 -7.62 14.21 6.31
N ARG A 82 -6.76 14.05 7.33
CA ARG A 82 -6.66 12.81 8.12
C ARG A 82 -7.53 12.89 9.36
N VAL A 83 -8.22 11.81 9.71
CA VAL A 83 -9.01 11.67 10.92
C VAL A 83 -8.13 11.19 12.06
N ILE A 84 -8.29 11.80 13.23
CA ILE A 84 -7.48 11.57 14.41
C ILE A 84 -8.38 10.92 15.46
N ALA A 85 -7.95 9.76 15.97
CA ALA A 85 -8.64 9.09 17.06
C ALA A 85 -8.59 9.95 18.34
N SER A 86 -9.73 10.09 19.02
CA SER A 86 -9.79 10.73 20.35
C SER A 86 -9.78 9.73 21.51
N GLN A 87 -9.53 8.45 21.23
CA GLN A 87 -9.47 7.36 22.21
C GLN A 87 -8.27 6.45 21.92
N TYR A 88 -7.84 5.68 22.94
CA TYR A 88 -6.65 4.81 22.87
C TYR A 88 -6.86 3.40 23.45
N ASP A 89 -8.08 3.08 23.86
CA ASP A 89 -8.42 1.81 24.51
C ASP A 89 -8.69 0.70 23.49
N MET A 90 -9.27 1.07 22.34
CA MET A 90 -9.55 0.16 21.21
C MET A 90 -8.58 0.42 20.07
N TYR A 91 -7.84 -0.59 19.65
CA TYR A 91 -6.82 -0.46 18.61
C TYR A 91 -6.57 -1.79 17.90
N GLU A 92 -6.04 -1.67 16.69
CA GLU A 92 -5.35 -2.76 15.99
C GLU A 92 -3.85 -2.64 16.20
N ASP A 93 -3.18 -3.77 16.37
CA ASP A 93 -1.72 -3.87 16.32
C ASP A 93 -1.32 -4.88 15.25
N LEU A 94 -0.38 -4.49 14.41
CA LEU A 94 0.20 -5.30 13.34
C LEU A 94 1.70 -5.42 13.59
N GLU A 95 2.23 -6.61 13.77
CA GLU A 95 3.67 -6.77 13.94
C GLU A 95 4.41 -6.53 12.61
N SER A 96 5.74 -6.39 12.68
CA SER A 96 6.56 -6.19 11.48
C SER A 96 6.37 -7.32 10.45
N HIS A 97 6.21 -8.56 10.92
CA HIS A 97 6.04 -9.71 10.04
C HIS A 97 4.65 -9.70 9.36
N ASP A 98 3.60 -9.23 10.05
CA ASP A 98 2.27 -9.04 9.46
C ASP A 98 2.33 -7.97 8.37
N LEU A 99 2.94 -6.83 8.68
CA LEU A 99 3.12 -5.72 7.73
C LEU A 99 3.88 -6.15 6.48
N GLU A 100 5.00 -6.87 6.66
CA GLU A 100 5.78 -7.41 5.56
C GLU A 100 4.95 -8.36 4.69
N SER A 101 4.15 -9.24 5.31
CA SER A 101 3.27 -10.17 4.59
C SER A 101 2.17 -9.45 3.79
N MET A 102 1.73 -8.27 4.27
CA MET A 102 0.76 -7.41 3.61
C MET A 102 1.38 -6.46 2.58
N GLY A 103 2.71 -6.47 2.43
CA GLY A 103 3.43 -5.60 1.51
C GLY A 103 3.65 -4.18 2.02
N TYR A 104 3.92 -4.02 3.32
CA TYR A 104 4.22 -2.74 3.96
C TYR A 104 5.55 -2.79 4.71
N THR A 105 6.22 -1.65 4.83
CA THR A 105 7.35 -1.47 5.75
C THR A 105 6.85 -1.57 7.21
N PRO A 106 7.74 -1.74 8.21
CA PRO A 106 7.36 -1.68 9.62
C PRO A 106 6.68 -0.36 10.04
N SER A 107 6.78 0.69 9.24
CA SER A 107 6.10 1.98 9.44
C SER A 107 4.76 2.11 8.71
N GLY A 108 4.25 1.03 8.09
CA GLY A 108 2.97 1.03 7.38
C GLY A 108 3.01 1.75 6.02
N ILE A 109 4.20 1.96 5.45
CA ILE A 109 4.35 2.50 4.10
C ILE A 109 4.29 1.35 3.10
N PRO A 110 3.47 1.41 2.03
CA PRO A 110 3.47 0.37 1.00
C PRO A 110 4.89 0.11 0.51
N LEU A 111 5.30 -1.15 0.57
CA LEU A 111 6.46 -1.61 -0.17
C LEU A 111 6.08 -1.45 -1.63
N LEU A 112 6.65 -0.44 -2.28
CA LEU A 112 6.70 -0.40 -3.72
C LEU A 112 7.56 -1.59 -4.14
N TYR A 113 6.93 -2.75 -4.35
CA TYR A 113 7.59 -3.92 -4.94
C TYR A 113 7.89 -3.58 -6.40
N TYR A 114 8.90 -2.76 -6.61
CA TYR A 114 9.72 -2.90 -7.78
C TYR A 114 10.66 -4.06 -7.45
N HIS A 115 10.32 -5.27 -7.88
CA HIS A 115 11.35 -6.27 -8.07
C HIS A 115 12.25 -5.71 -9.18
N ASP A 116 13.27 -4.93 -8.82
CA ASP A 116 14.11 -4.16 -9.74
C ASP A 116 15.38 -4.92 -10.11
N GLU A 117 15.22 -6.21 -10.32
CA GLU A 117 16.29 -7.20 -10.44
C GLU A 117 17.21 -6.85 -11.62
N GLN A 118 18.51 -6.94 -11.39
CA GLN A 118 19.53 -6.77 -12.43
C GLN A 118 20.18 -8.12 -12.71
N ILE A 119 20.03 -8.59 -13.95
CA ILE A 119 20.53 -9.90 -14.38
C ILE A 119 21.96 -9.72 -14.90
N THR A 120 22.89 -10.56 -14.44
CA THR A 120 24.26 -10.60 -14.98
C THR A 120 24.43 -11.81 -15.89
N LEU A 121 24.66 -11.57 -17.18
CA LEU A 121 24.90 -12.61 -18.18
C LEU A 121 26.36 -13.05 -18.15
N ARG A 122 26.56 -14.37 -18.06
CA ARG A 122 27.88 -15.01 -18.11
C ARG A 122 27.85 -16.21 -19.03
N ASP A 123 28.90 -16.38 -19.80
CA ASP A 123 29.11 -17.60 -20.57
C ASP A 123 29.16 -18.81 -19.61
N ARG A 124 28.33 -19.83 -19.87
CA ARG A 124 28.18 -20.97 -18.97
C ARG A 124 29.49 -21.74 -18.80
N ARG A 125 30.27 -21.87 -19.87
CA ARG A 125 31.48 -22.70 -19.92
C ARG A 125 32.70 -22.01 -19.32
N THR A 126 32.91 -20.75 -19.69
CA THR A 126 34.09 -19.96 -19.36
C THR A 126 33.89 -19.01 -18.18
N ARG A 127 32.64 -18.81 -17.74
CA ARG A 127 32.23 -17.87 -16.68
C ARG A 127 32.56 -16.39 -16.98
N ARG A 128 33.01 -16.09 -18.20
CA ARG A 128 33.26 -14.73 -18.68
C ARG A 128 31.97 -13.95 -18.75
N ILE A 129 32.05 -12.67 -18.42
CA ILE A 129 30.94 -11.72 -18.56
C ILE A 129 30.57 -11.57 -20.04
N LEU A 130 29.28 -11.50 -20.32
CA LEU A 130 28.75 -11.26 -21.66
C LEU A 130 28.35 -9.79 -21.76
N ALA A 131 29.33 -8.93 -22.05
CA ALA A 131 29.13 -7.50 -22.28
C ALA A 131 28.75 -7.21 -23.74
N ASP A 132 27.99 -6.14 -23.97
CA ASP A 132 27.52 -5.69 -25.29
C ASP A 132 26.71 -6.76 -26.07
N VAL A 133 25.96 -7.58 -25.35
CA VAL A 133 25.11 -8.62 -25.94
C VAL A 133 23.66 -8.15 -25.93
N ASP A 134 23.02 -8.23 -27.10
CA ASP A 134 21.60 -7.92 -27.26
C ASP A 134 20.73 -8.95 -26.53
N TYR A 135 19.76 -8.46 -25.76
CA TYR A 135 18.87 -9.29 -24.97
C TYR A 135 17.42 -8.79 -25.03
N ARG A 136 16.49 -9.71 -24.79
CA ARG A 136 15.08 -9.44 -24.50
C ARG A 136 14.63 -10.27 -23.32
N VAL A 137 13.90 -9.65 -22.40
CA VAL A 137 13.24 -10.32 -21.28
C VAL A 137 11.75 -10.38 -21.57
N LYS A 138 11.17 -11.57 -21.47
CA LYS A 138 9.77 -11.84 -21.80
C LYS A 138 9.01 -12.44 -20.64
N ASP A 139 7.80 -11.95 -20.48
CA ASP A 139 6.76 -12.56 -19.65
C ASP A 139 5.66 -13.08 -20.59
N GLY A 140 5.61 -14.40 -20.74
CA GLY A 140 4.82 -15.05 -21.79
C GLY A 140 5.18 -14.51 -23.19
N SER A 141 4.20 -13.89 -23.85
CA SER A 141 4.37 -13.28 -25.18
C SER A 141 4.83 -11.81 -25.13
N SER A 142 4.81 -11.17 -23.96
CA SER A 142 5.12 -9.75 -23.80
C SER A 142 6.62 -9.55 -23.56
N VAL A 143 7.22 -8.58 -24.24
CA VAL A 143 8.60 -8.12 -23.94
C VAL A 143 8.52 -7.06 -22.85
N ILE A 144 9.13 -7.33 -21.70
CA ILE A 144 9.11 -6.45 -20.52
C ILE A 144 10.41 -5.65 -20.35
N ALA A 145 11.51 -6.10 -20.97
CA ALA A 145 12.75 -5.34 -21.07
C ALA A 145 13.54 -5.77 -22.31
N SER A 146 14.34 -4.87 -22.88
CA SER A 146 15.24 -5.18 -23.98
C SER A 146 16.39 -4.19 -24.03
N GLY A 147 17.55 -4.61 -24.53
CA GLY A 147 18.69 -3.73 -24.74
C GLY A 147 19.97 -4.49 -24.97
N LYS A 148 21.10 -3.85 -24.66
CA LYS A 148 22.42 -4.47 -24.64
C LYS A 148 22.96 -4.51 -23.22
N THR A 149 23.68 -5.58 -22.90
CA THR A 149 24.34 -5.67 -21.59
C THR A 149 25.49 -4.67 -21.45
N ASP A 150 25.68 -4.15 -20.25
CA ASP A 150 26.77 -3.21 -19.97
C ASP A 150 28.16 -3.87 -19.97
N ALA A 151 29.21 -3.08 -19.75
CA ALA A 151 30.60 -3.55 -19.67
C ALA A 151 30.86 -4.61 -18.58
N LYS A 152 29.93 -4.83 -17.65
CA LYS A 152 29.97 -5.87 -16.61
C LYS A 152 29.02 -7.03 -16.91
N GLY A 153 28.41 -7.06 -18.10
CA GLY A 153 27.45 -8.07 -18.53
C GLY A 153 26.07 -7.94 -17.90
N ARG A 154 25.70 -6.75 -17.42
CA ARG A 154 24.43 -6.53 -16.70
C ARG A 154 23.36 -5.98 -17.63
N THR A 155 22.14 -6.49 -17.49
CA THR A 155 20.94 -5.90 -18.11
C THR A 155 20.59 -4.56 -17.46
N GLU A 156 19.65 -3.83 -18.04
CA GLU A 156 18.90 -2.83 -17.28
C GLU A 156 18.13 -3.52 -16.14
N ARG A 157 17.68 -2.74 -15.16
CA ARG A 157 16.85 -3.28 -14.08
C ARG A 157 15.48 -3.66 -14.65
N VAL A 158 15.16 -4.94 -14.59
CA VAL A 158 13.85 -5.47 -14.98
C VAL A 158 12.91 -5.21 -13.83
N LYS A 159 11.74 -4.63 -14.09
CA LYS A 159 10.70 -4.41 -13.08
C LYS A 159 9.58 -5.42 -13.28
N THR A 160 9.21 -6.13 -12.23
CA THR A 160 8.00 -6.96 -12.21
C THR A 160 7.11 -6.58 -11.03
N ASP A 161 5.80 -6.68 -11.23
CA ASP A 161 4.80 -6.36 -10.20
C ASP A 161 4.71 -7.47 -9.13
N ASN A 162 5.05 -8.71 -9.52
CA ASN A 162 4.95 -9.90 -8.69
C ASN A 162 6.21 -10.76 -8.83
N LYS A 163 6.41 -11.72 -7.91
CA LYS A 163 7.33 -12.84 -8.11
C LYS A 163 6.81 -13.73 -9.25
N GLN A 164 7.55 -13.79 -10.34
CA GLN A 164 7.19 -14.59 -11.51
C GLN A 164 8.42 -15.10 -12.27
N ASN A 165 8.22 -16.12 -13.11
CA ASN A 165 9.26 -16.61 -14.00
C ASN A 165 9.20 -15.84 -15.32
N PHE A 166 10.33 -15.31 -15.77
CA PHE A 166 10.48 -14.71 -17.09
C PHE A 166 11.59 -15.41 -17.87
N VAL A 167 11.53 -15.29 -19.20
CA VAL A 167 12.55 -15.84 -20.11
C VAL A 167 13.46 -14.70 -20.56
N ILE A 168 14.77 -14.92 -20.48
CA ILE A 168 15.75 -14.05 -21.12
C ILE A 168 16.27 -14.70 -22.41
N GLU A 169 16.01 -14.04 -23.53
CA GLU A 169 16.52 -14.39 -24.85
C GLU A 169 17.78 -13.56 -25.11
N ILE A 170 18.85 -14.22 -25.57
CA ILE A 170 20.16 -13.62 -25.84
C ILE A 170 20.43 -13.78 -27.32
N PHE A 171 20.78 -12.69 -28.00
CA PHE A 171 21.08 -12.68 -29.43
C PHE A 171 22.59 -12.55 -29.60
N GLN A 172 23.23 -13.59 -30.13
CA GLN A 172 24.63 -13.53 -30.53
C GLN A 172 24.70 -13.21 -32.02
N THR A 173 25.34 -12.10 -32.37
CA THR A 173 25.89 -11.85 -33.71
C THR A 173 27.26 -12.48 -33.86
#